data_AF-A0A926RY14-F1
#
_entry.id   AF-A0A926RY14-F1
#
_cell.length_a   1.000
_cell.length_b   1.000
_cell.length_c   1.000
_cell.angle_alpha   90.00
_cell.angle_beta   90.00
_cell.angle_gamma   90.00
#
_symmetry.space_group_name_H-M   'P 1'
#
loop_
_entity.id
_entity.type
_entity.pdbx_description
1 polymer ?
#
loop_
_entity_poly.entity_id
_entity_poly.type
_entity_poly.pdbx_seq_one_letter_code
_entity_poly.pdbx_strand_id
1 'polypeptide(L)'
;MSQLKGQNGMFIIKLFLLNVVVYGLTLAFFYLTAYFNFAVMPVFIGGISVVAYIWLWMKMGRQFSGRKKERLLVALGGNSFFLIIGLFSLYALMNTSPHSMEVLGSLVALLSFIVSVCAFLISMMVVYLSSGKKR
;
A
#
# COMPACT_ATOMS: atom_id res chain seq x y z
N MET A 1 -13.36 -5.36 -27.56
CA MET A 1 -13.69 -5.59 -26.13
C MET A 1 -12.68 -6.52 -25.43
N SER A 2 -12.04 -7.47 -26.12
CA SER A 2 -11.00 -8.34 -25.53
C SER A 2 -9.67 -7.62 -25.21
N GLN A 3 -9.25 -6.65 -26.04
CA GLN A 3 -7.99 -5.91 -25.81
C GLN A 3 -8.00 -5.02 -24.56
N LEU A 4 -9.14 -4.40 -24.23
CA LEU A 4 -9.32 -3.62 -23.00
C LEU A 4 -9.18 -4.50 -21.74
N LYS A 5 -9.62 -5.76 -21.81
CA LYS A 5 -9.54 -6.71 -20.68
C LYS A 5 -8.09 -7.12 -20.39
N GLY A 6 -7.28 -7.33 -21.43
CA GLY A 6 -5.85 -7.64 -21.32
C GLY A 6 -5.01 -6.45 -20.80
N GLN A 7 -5.31 -5.23 -21.28
CA GLN A 7 -4.61 -4.03 -20.85
C GLN A 7 -4.88 -3.69 -19.37
N ASN A 8 -6.13 -3.88 -18.91
CA ASN A 8 -6.50 -3.70 -17.50
C ASN A 8 -5.78 -4.68 -16.57
N GLY A 9 -5.71 -5.96 -16.95
CA GLY A 9 -5.02 -6.99 -16.16
C GLY A 9 -3.52 -6.72 -16.02
N MET A 10 -2.85 -6.35 -17.11
CA MET A 10 -1.43 -6.00 -17.06
C MET A 10 -1.16 -4.77 -16.19
N PHE A 11 -2.07 -3.80 -16.18
CA PHE A 11 -1.98 -2.62 -15.33
C PHE A 11 -2.08 -2.97 -13.85
N ILE A 12 -3.04 -3.82 -13.49
CA ILE A 12 -3.22 -4.33 -12.12
C ILE A 12 -1.94 -5.03 -11.63
N ILE A 13 -1.38 -5.93 -12.43
CA ILE A 13 -0.16 -6.68 -12.06
C ILE A 13 1.02 -5.75 -11.85
N LYS A 14 1.23 -4.76 -12.74
CA LYS A 14 2.30 -3.77 -12.59
C LYS A 14 2.16 -2.98 -11.29
N LEU A 15 0.94 -2.53 -10.98
CA LEU A 15 0.64 -1.77 -9.78
C LEU A 15 0.84 -2.60 -8.51
N PHE A 16 0.43 -3.87 -8.56
CA PHE A 16 0.64 -4.82 -7.48
C PHE A 16 2.14 -5.03 -7.21
N LEU A 17 2.93 -5.39 -8.22
CA LEU A 17 4.37 -5.62 -8.08
C LEU A 17 5.11 -4.40 -7.55
N LEU A 18 4.73 -3.22 -8.03
CA LEU A 18 5.36 -1.99 -7.60
C LEU A 18 4.98 -1.63 -6.15
N ASN A 19 3.73 -1.88 -5.74
CA ASN A 19 3.33 -1.77 -4.34
C ASN A 19 4.12 -2.74 -3.45
N VAL A 20 4.35 -3.98 -3.90
CA VAL A 20 5.19 -4.97 -3.21
C VAL A 20 6.61 -4.42 -3.01
N VAL A 21 7.24 -3.86 -4.04
CA VAL A 21 8.61 -3.33 -3.95
C VAL A 21 8.70 -2.16 -2.96
N VAL A 22 7.83 -1.16 -3.11
CA VAL A 22 7.84 0.03 -2.23
C VAL A 22 7.53 -0.38 -0.78
N TYR A 23 6.64 -1.35 -0.60
CA TYR A 23 6.29 -1.85 0.72
C TYR A 23 7.41 -2.69 1.35
N GLY A 24 8.08 -3.54 0.57
CA GLY A 24 9.25 -4.27 1.03
C GLY A 24 10.35 -3.33 1.52
N LEU A 25 10.59 -2.22 0.79
CA LEU A 25 11.51 -1.17 1.25
C LEU A 25 11.03 -0.52 2.55
N THR A 26 9.74 -0.21 2.67
CA THR A 26 9.16 0.37 3.88
C THR A 26 9.35 -0.54 5.10
N LEU A 27 9.07 -1.84 4.94
CA LEU A 27 9.30 -2.85 5.97
C LEU A 27 10.78 -2.96 6.36
N ALA A 28 11.68 -2.96 5.38
CA ALA A 28 13.12 -3.00 5.66
C ALA A 28 13.55 -1.78 6.49
N PHE A 29 13.06 -0.59 6.15
CA PHE A 29 13.32 0.62 6.93
C PHE A 29 12.67 0.60 8.33
N PHE A 30 11.46 0.04 8.47
CA PHE A 30 10.84 -0.17 9.78
C PHE A 30 11.66 -1.10 10.65
N TYR A 31 12.10 -2.23 10.09
CA TYR A 31 12.96 -3.16 10.80
C TYR A 31 14.28 -2.51 11.23
N LEU A 32 14.93 -1.79 10.31
CA LEU A 32 16.20 -1.10 10.59
C LEU A 32 16.05 -0.04 11.68
N THR A 33 15.02 0.80 11.60
CA THR A 33 14.82 1.90 12.56
C THR A 33 14.35 1.42 13.92
N ALA A 34 13.58 0.34 13.95
CA ALA A 34 13.19 -0.30 15.19
C ALA A 34 14.38 -1.04 15.83
N TYR A 35 15.28 -1.64 15.03
CA TYR A 35 16.54 -2.22 15.52
C TYR A 35 17.47 -1.17 16.17
N PHE A 36 17.60 0.01 15.56
CA PHE A 36 18.40 1.11 16.11
C PHE A 36 17.66 1.94 17.19
N ASN A 37 16.44 1.54 17.60
CA ASN A 37 15.64 2.25 18.61
C ASN A 37 15.37 3.74 18.30
N PHE A 38 15.30 4.11 17.03
CA PHE A 38 14.90 5.47 16.65
C PHE A 38 13.38 5.62 16.80
N ALA A 39 12.91 6.06 17.97
CA ALA A 39 11.48 6.08 18.32
C ALA A 39 10.57 6.83 17.30
N VAL A 40 11.06 7.89 16.64
CA VAL A 40 10.24 8.74 15.76
C VAL A 40 10.43 8.42 14.28
N MET A 41 11.56 7.81 13.89
CA MET A 41 11.88 7.53 12.49
C MET A 41 10.84 6.65 11.75
N PRO A 42 10.25 5.60 12.36
CA PRO A 42 9.24 4.78 11.68
C PRO A 42 8.01 5.58 11.25
N VAL A 43 7.62 6.62 11.99
CA VAL A 43 6.48 7.47 11.61
C VAL A 43 6.79 8.26 10.34
N PHE A 44 8.00 8.83 10.23
CA PHE A 44 8.44 9.53 9.03
C PHE A 44 8.54 8.61 7.81
N ILE A 45 9.12 7.42 8.01
CA ILE A 45 9.21 6.40 6.95
C ILE A 45 7.81 6.02 6.46
N GLY A 46 6.88 5.75 7.37
CA GLY A 46 5.50 5.42 7.01
C GLY A 46 4.83 6.54 6.22
N GLY A 47 5.02 7.79 6.64
CA GLY A 47 4.51 8.97 5.93
C GLY A 47 5.10 9.11 4.52
N ILE A 48 6.41 8.98 4.37
CA ILE A 48 7.09 9.03 3.07
C ILE A 48 6.57 7.92 2.16
N SER A 49 6.41 6.71 2.68
CA SER A 49 5.87 5.58 1.92
C SER A 49 4.44 5.83 1.44
N VAL A 50 3.56 6.37 2.30
CA VAL A 50 2.20 6.78 1.90
C VAL A 50 2.24 7.79 0.76
N VAL A 51 3.09 8.82 0.84
CA VAL A 51 3.25 9.80 -0.24
C VAL A 51 3.77 9.15 -1.52
N ALA A 52 4.73 8.23 -1.43
CA ALA A 52 5.25 7.49 -2.58
C ALA A 52 4.16 6.66 -3.27
N TYR A 53 3.30 5.97 -2.50
CA TYR A 53 2.16 5.22 -3.05
C TYR A 53 1.17 6.13 -3.77
N ILE A 54 0.83 7.27 -3.18
CA ILE A 54 -0.06 8.25 -3.82
C ILE A 54 0.55 8.77 -5.12
N TRP A 55 1.84 9.10 -5.12
CA TRP A 55 2.54 9.60 -6.29
C TRP A 55 2.57 8.58 -7.43
N LEU A 56 2.84 7.31 -7.11
CA LEU A 56 2.79 6.20 -8.06
C LEU A 56 1.40 6.02 -8.65
N TRP A 57 0.37 6.08 -7.80
CA TRP A 57 -1.01 6.05 -8.24
C TRP A 57 -1.36 7.21 -9.16
N MET A 58 -0.91 8.42 -8.85
CA MET A 58 -1.15 9.58 -9.72
C MET A 58 -0.47 9.43 -11.08
N LYS A 59 0.76 8.90 -11.14
CA LYS A 59 1.46 8.67 -12.42
C LYS A 59 0.77 7.58 -13.24
N MET A 60 0.46 6.44 -12.62
CA MET A 60 -0.21 5.33 -13.29
C MET A 60 -1.65 5.70 -13.70
N GLY A 61 -2.38 6.40 -12.83
CA GLY A 61 -3.74 6.86 -13.11
C GLY A 61 -3.84 7.84 -14.29
N ARG A 62 -2.78 8.58 -14.61
CA ARG A 62 -2.71 9.42 -15.83
C ARG A 62 -2.56 8.59 -17.11
N GLN A 63 -1.91 7.44 -17.04
CA GLN A 63 -1.70 6.56 -18.20
C GLN A 63 -2.94 5.69 -18.49
N PHE A 64 -3.84 5.53 -17.51
CA PHE A 64 -5.04 4.73 -17.66
C PHE A 64 -6.25 5.54 -18.12
N SER A 65 -6.76 5.26 -19.33
CA SER A 65 -7.87 5.95 -19.99
C SER A 65 -9.23 5.22 -19.88
N GLY A 66 -9.53 4.58 -18.76
CA GLY A 66 -10.82 3.89 -18.55
C GLY A 66 -11.93 4.74 -17.91
N ARG A 67 -13.16 4.24 -17.97
CA ARG A 67 -14.34 4.86 -17.29
C ARG A 67 -14.18 4.80 -15.77
N LYS A 68 -14.96 5.62 -15.03
CA LYS A 68 -14.94 5.66 -13.54
C LYS A 68 -15.02 4.28 -12.88
N LYS A 69 -15.91 3.41 -13.35
CA LYS A 69 -16.06 2.04 -12.83
C LYS A 69 -14.82 1.17 -13.08
N GLU A 70 -14.21 1.26 -14.27
CA GLU A 70 -13.01 0.50 -14.62
C GLU A 70 -11.78 0.98 -13.83
N ARG A 71 -11.66 2.30 -13.64
CA ARG A 71 -10.62 2.90 -12.79
C ARG A 71 -10.69 2.40 -11.35
N LEU A 72 -11.89 2.32 -10.78
CA LEU A 72 -12.08 1.79 -9.43
C LEU A 72 -11.77 0.29 -9.34
N LEU A 73 -12.13 -0.50 -10.35
CA LEU A 73 -11.78 -1.93 -10.39
C LEU A 73 -10.27 -2.16 -10.49
N VAL A 74 -9.58 -1.40 -11.35
CA VAL A 74 -8.11 -1.46 -11.45
C VAL A 74 -7.46 -0.99 -10.14
N ALA A 75 -8.05 0.01 -9.48
CA ALA A 75 -7.58 0.47 -8.18
C ALA A 75 -7.76 -0.53 -7.06
N LEU A 76 -8.93 -1.15 -6.98
CA LEU A 76 -9.18 -2.22 -6.04
C LEU A 76 -8.21 -3.39 -6.28
N GLY A 77 -8.00 -3.77 -7.54
CA GLY A 77 -7.07 -4.83 -7.92
C GLY A 77 -5.63 -4.50 -7.56
N GLY A 78 -5.13 -3.31 -7.91
CA GLY A 78 -3.75 -2.89 -7.60
C GLY A 78 -3.49 -2.68 -6.11
N ASN A 79 -4.50 -2.21 -5.37
CA ASN A 79 -4.42 -1.97 -3.92
C ASN A 79 -4.78 -3.18 -3.07
N SER A 80 -5.21 -4.29 -3.67
CA SER A 80 -5.48 -5.56 -2.98
C SER A 80 -4.28 -6.03 -2.16
N PHE A 81 -3.07 -5.71 -2.62
CA PHE A 81 -1.82 -5.92 -1.88
C PHE A 81 -1.88 -5.37 -0.45
N PHE A 82 -2.34 -4.12 -0.27
CA PHE A 82 -2.43 -3.51 1.05
C PHE A 82 -3.47 -4.18 1.94
N LEU A 83 -4.55 -4.72 1.36
CA LEU A 83 -5.52 -5.51 2.12
C LEU A 83 -4.92 -6.82 2.61
N ILE A 84 -4.19 -7.53 1.74
CA ILE A 84 -3.50 -8.78 2.07
C ILE A 84 -2.48 -8.54 3.18
N ILE A 85 -1.65 -7.50 3.03
CA ILE A 85 -0.66 -7.12 4.02
C ILE A 85 -1.33 -6.69 5.33
N GLY A 86 -2.38 -5.86 5.29
CA GLY A 86 -3.08 -5.44 6.49
C GLY A 86 -3.66 -6.62 7.27
N LEU A 87 -4.26 -7.59 6.58
CA LEU A 87 -4.75 -8.82 7.20
C LEU A 87 -3.61 -9.66 7.79
N PHE A 88 -2.49 -9.79 7.06
CA PHE A 88 -1.31 -10.53 7.52
C PHE A 88 -0.71 -9.88 8.78
N SER A 89 -0.58 -8.56 8.81
CA SER A 89 -0.06 -7.81 9.95
C SER A 89 -0.99 -7.85 11.15
N LEU A 90 -2.31 -7.82 10.93
CA LEU A 90 -3.29 -8.02 11.98
C LEU A 90 -3.19 -9.43 12.57
N TYR A 91 -3.05 -10.45 11.72
CA TYR A 91 -2.82 -11.82 12.17
C TYR A 91 -1.51 -11.95 12.97
N ALA A 92 -0.42 -11.32 12.51
CA ALA A 92 0.85 -11.31 13.24
C ALA A 92 0.69 -10.67 14.63
N LEU A 93 0.02 -9.51 14.72
CA LEU A 93 -0.27 -8.83 15.99
C LEU A 93 -1.03 -9.72 16.98
N MET A 94 -2.05 -10.45 16.50
CA MET A 94 -2.88 -11.30 17.36
C MET A 94 -2.13 -12.54 17.90
N ASN A 95 -1.06 -12.97 17.23
CA ASN A 95 -0.30 -14.17 17.59
C ASN A 95 1.06 -13.86 18.24
N THR A 96 1.34 -12.60 18.56
CA THR A 96 2.63 -12.23 19.16
C THR A 96 2.60 -12.44 20.68
N SER A 97 3.49 -13.28 21.21
CA SER A 97 3.67 -13.49 22.66
C SER A 97 4.45 -12.33 23.33
N PRO A 98 4.44 -12.23 24.67
CA PRO A 98 4.98 -11.07 25.38
C PRO A 98 6.52 -11.05 25.59
N HIS A 99 7.33 -11.82 24.85
CA HIS A 99 8.80 -11.78 25.02
C HIS A 99 9.46 -10.55 24.37
N SER A 100 10.62 -10.10 24.87
CA SER A 100 11.27 -8.84 24.48
C SER A 100 11.61 -8.70 23.00
N MET A 101 12.04 -9.77 22.32
CA MET A 101 12.27 -9.79 20.87
C MET A 101 10.95 -9.71 20.06
N GLU A 102 9.85 -10.12 20.67
CA GLU A 102 8.53 -10.15 20.07
C GLU A 102 7.82 -8.78 20.18
N VAL A 103 8.25 -7.93 21.12
CA VAL A 103 7.83 -6.51 21.20
C VAL A 103 8.23 -5.76 19.93
N LEU A 104 9.44 -6.01 19.41
CA LEU A 104 9.92 -5.43 18.15
C LEU A 104 9.03 -5.88 16.97
N GLY A 105 8.73 -7.18 16.90
CA GLY A 105 7.83 -7.76 15.90
C GLY A 105 6.43 -7.16 15.97
N SER A 106 5.88 -6.99 17.18
CA SER A 106 4.58 -6.38 17.43
C SER A 106 4.54 -4.93 16.95
N LEU A 107 5.58 -4.14 17.24
CA LEU A 107 5.68 -2.75 16.82
C LEU A 107 5.72 -2.64 15.29
N VAL A 108 6.57 -3.45 14.65
CA VAL A 108 6.68 -3.48 13.18
C VAL A 108 5.36 -3.89 12.55
N ALA A 109 4.68 -4.90 13.10
CA ALA A 109 3.36 -5.35 12.64
C ALA A 109 2.27 -4.27 12.81
N LEU A 110 2.27 -3.54 13.93
CA LEU A 110 1.36 -2.43 14.17
C LEU A 110 1.55 -1.28 13.18
N LEU A 111 2.79 -0.83 13.01
CA LEU A 111 3.12 0.24 12.06
C LEU A 111 2.81 -0.17 10.62
N SER A 112 3.13 -1.42 10.29
CA SER A 112 2.80 -2.05 9.01
C SER A 112 1.29 -2.04 8.74
N PHE A 113 0.48 -2.43 9.72
CA PHE A 113 -0.98 -2.42 9.62
C PHE A 113 -1.49 -1.00 9.36
N ILE A 114 -1.06 -0.02 10.16
CA ILE A 114 -1.46 1.39 10.01
C ILE A 114 -1.12 1.90 8.61
N VAL A 115 0.13 1.71 8.15
CA VAL A 115 0.55 2.15 6.81
C VAL A 115 -0.26 1.48 5.71
N SER A 116 -0.54 0.18 5.80
CA SER A 116 -1.33 -0.52 4.79
C SER A 116 -2.76 0.03 4.69
N VAL A 117 -3.41 0.28 5.82
CA VAL A 117 -4.78 0.82 5.86
C VAL A 117 -4.80 2.25 5.32
N CYS A 118 -3.87 3.11 5.76
CA CYS A 118 -3.75 4.48 5.26
C CYS A 118 -3.48 4.51 3.74
N ALA A 119 -2.50 3.73 3.26
CA ALA A 119 -2.16 3.66 1.84
C ALA A 119 -3.35 3.17 1.00
N PHE A 120 -4.09 2.17 1.47
CA PHE A 120 -5.29 1.67 0.81
C PHE A 120 -6.36 2.76 0.70
N LEU A 121 -6.75 3.37 1.83
CA LEU A 121 -7.82 4.36 1.89
C LEU A 121 -7.50 5.60 1.06
N ILE A 122 -6.30 6.15 1.21
CA ILE A 122 -5.91 7.36 0.49
C ILE A 122 -5.80 7.09 -1.01
N SER A 123 -5.21 5.95 -1.42
CA SER A 123 -5.14 5.60 -2.85
C SER A 123 -6.52 5.44 -3.47
N MET A 124 -7.46 4.80 -2.77
CA MET A 124 -8.86 4.69 -3.22
C MET A 124 -9.54 6.06 -3.30
N MET A 125 -9.32 6.94 -2.32
CA MET A 125 -9.85 8.31 -2.32
C MET A 125 -9.32 9.13 -3.50
N VAL A 126 -8.02 9.05 -3.80
CA VAL A 126 -7.39 9.74 -4.95
C VAL A 126 -7.99 9.26 -6.27
N VAL A 127 -8.23 7.95 -6.43
CA VAL A 127 -8.88 7.39 -7.62
C VAL A 127 -10.34 7.85 -7.73
N TYR A 128 -11.07 7.84 -6.62
CA TYR A 128 -12.46 8.29 -6.58
C TYR A 128 -12.59 9.78 -6.96
N LEU A 129 -11.72 10.65 -6.43
CA LEU A 129 -11.72 12.08 -6.74
C LEU A 129 -11.25 12.36 -8.17
N SER A 130 -10.20 11.70 -8.64
CA SER A 130 -9.67 11.88 -10.00
C SER A 130 -10.59 11.35 -11.10
N SER A 131 -11.49 10.43 -10.78
CA SER A 131 -12.50 9.90 -11.72
C SER A 131 -13.76 10.78 -11.85
N GLY A 132 -13.92 11.81 -11.02
CA GLY A 132 -14.99 12.81 -11.13
C GLY A 132 -14.66 13.98 -12.06
N LYS A 133 -13.37 14.25 -12.33
CA LYS A 133 -12.95 15.24 -13.33
C LYS A 133 -13.20 14.67 -14.73
N LYS A 134 -14.36 14.99 -15.32
CA LYS A 134 -14.56 14.88 -16.78
C LYS A 134 -13.44 15.69 -17.45
N ARG A 135 -12.57 15.01 -18.20
CA ARG A 135 -11.84 15.61 -19.31
C ARG A 135 -12.64 15.33 -20.56
#